data_AF-A0A920F6F7-F1
#
_entry.id   AF-A0A920F6F7-F1
#
_cell.length_a   1.000
_cell.length_b   1.000
_cell.length_c   1.000
_cell.angle_alpha   90.00
_cell.angle_beta   90.00
_cell.angle_gamma   90.00
#
_symmetry.space_group_name_H-M   'P 1'
#
loop_
_entity.id
_entity.type
_entity.pdbx_description
1 polymer ?
#
loop_
_entity_poly.entity_id
_entity_poly.type
_entity_poly.pdbx_seq_one_letter_code
_entity_poly.pdbx_strand_id
1 'polypeptide(L)'
;MNLSFDAWLYHPQIDDLTDLAQNFPGTAIILDHCGGPLGLGEYARASTNVFASWRKSIEKLAACRNVRVKLGGLGMRINGYDFHEKHLPPTSDELVKAWFPYFDTCIQAFGPDRCMFESNFPVDKGSYSYPIYWNACKKFTKDFNIEDREYLFSKTAAEVYRVDLGE
;
A
#
# COMPACT_ATOMS: atom_id res chain seq x y z
N MET A 1 5.95 -22.85 -12.32
CA MET A 1 4.59 -22.28 -12.44
C MET A 1 4.74 -20.77 -12.38
N ASN A 2 4.15 -20.01 -13.30
CA ASN A 2 4.27 -18.54 -13.35
C ASN A 2 3.21 -17.89 -12.44
N LEU A 3 3.28 -18.18 -11.14
CA LEU A 3 2.34 -17.68 -10.13
C LEU A 3 2.94 -16.46 -9.43
N SER A 4 2.05 -15.59 -8.94
CA SER A 4 2.40 -14.43 -8.13
C SER A 4 2.23 -14.78 -6.65
N PHE A 5 3.08 -14.25 -5.77
CA PHE A 5 3.01 -14.44 -4.32
C PHE A 5 2.64 -13.14 -3.63
N ASP A 6 1.44 -13.09 -3.08
CA ASP A 6 0.93 -11.96 -2.30
C ASP A 6 1.28 -12.16 -0.82
N ALA A 7 2.05 -11.23 -0.27
CA ALA A 7 2.59 -11.27 1.08
C ALA A 7 1.84 -10.29 1.98
N TRP A 8 0.94 -10.83 2.80
CA TRP A 8 0.31 -10.12 3.89
C TRP A 8 1.08 -10.33 5.21
N LEU A 9 1.61 -9.24 5.77
CA LEU A 9 2.44 -9.23 6.97
C LEU A 9 2.32 -7.88 7.68
N TYR A 10 2.89 -7.78 8.89
CA TYR A 10 3.01 -6.51 9.60
C TYR A 10 4.37 -5.86 9.40
N HIS A 11 4.44 -4.53 9.53
CA HIS A 11 5.67 -3.79 9.24
C HIS A 11 6.95 -4.30 9.92
N PRO A 12 6.95 -4.89 11.14
CA PRO A 12 8.17 -5.43 11.73
C PRO A 12 8.75 -6.64 10.96
N GLN A 13 7.95 -7.26 10.08
CA GLN A 13 8.31 -8.45 9.31
C GLN A 13 8.71 -8.12 7.86
N ILE A 14 8.76 -6.84 7.46
CA ILE A 14 9.15 -6.44 6.09
C ILE A 14 10.59 -6.89 5.78
N ASP A 15 11.47 -6.91 6.77
CA ASP A 15 12.85 -7.36 6.59
C ASP A 15 12.92 -8.87 6.29
N ASP A 16 12.04 -9.69 6.88
CA ASP A 16 11.94 -11.12 6.56
C ASP A 16 11.46 -11.33 5.11
N LEU A 17 10.52 -10.51 4.63
CA LEU A 17 10.10 -10.54 3.22
C LEU A 17 11.22 -10.10 2.28
N THR A 18 12.05 -9.16 2.72
CA THR A 18 13.23 -8.72 1.96
C THR A 18 14.19 -9.89 1.76
N ASP A 19 14.48 -10.63 2.83
CA ASP A 19 15.34 -11.81 2.76
C ASP A 19 14.73 -12.89 1.85
N LEU A 20 13.41 -13.11 1.92
CA LEU A 20 12.71 -14.00 1.00
C LEU A 20 12.85 -13.54 -0.46
N ALA A 21 12.61 -12.25 -0.74
CA ALA A 21 12.67 -11.70 -2.09
C ALA A 21 14.06 -11.83 -2.71
N GLN A 22 15.12 -11.67 -1.91
CA GLN A 22 16.51 -11.84 -2.33
C GLN A 22 16.87 -13.30 -2.63
N ASN A 23 16.33 -14.25 -1.87
CA ASN A 23 16.57 -15.68 -2.09
C ASN A 23 15.78 -16.24 -3.27
N PHE A 24 14.68 -15.59 -3.68
CA PHE A 24 13.81 -16.02 -4.77
C PHE A 24 13.61 -14.91 -5.83
N PRO A 25 14.67 -14.43 -6.50
CA PRO A 25 14.59 -13.28 -7.40
C PRO A 25 13.70 -13.52 -8.64
N GLY A 26 13.42 -14.79 -8.99
CA GLY A 26 12.52 -15.17 -10.08
C GLY A 26 11.03 -15.19 -9.71
N THR A 27 10.68 -15.03 -8.43
CA THR A 27 9.29 -15.02 -7.97
C THR A 27 8.77 -13.59 -7.95
N ALA A 28 7.64 -13.33 -8.60
CA ALA A 28 6.93 -12.07 -8.48
C ALA A 28 6.25 -11.99 -7.10
N ILE A 29 6.63 -11.00 -6.31
CA ILE A 29 6.14 -10.79 -4.93
C ILE A 29 5.36 -9.48 -4.86
N ILE A 30 4.21 -9.51 -4.20
CA ILE A 30 3.38 -8.34 -3.96
C ILE A 30 3.29 -8.11 -2.46
N LEU A 31 3.82 -6.99 -1.97
CA LEU A 31 3.62 -6.54 -0.61
C LEU A 31 2.22 -5.95 -0.46
N ASP A 32 1.40 -6.55 0.39
CA ASP A 32 0.04 -6.08 0.62
C ASP A 32 0.00 -4.87 1.57
N HIS A 33 -0.92 -3.94 1.30
CA HIS A 33 -1.33 -2.81 2.15
C HIS A 33 -0.18 -2.01 2.76
N CYS A 34 0.75 -1.56 1.89
CA CYS A 34 1.97 -0.86 2.29
C CYS A 34 2.81 -1.62 3.34
N GLY A 35 2.70 -2.94 3.45
CA GLY A 35 3.41 -3.74 4.46
C GLY A 35 2.83 -3.64 5.87
N GLY A 36 1.53 -3.39 6.00
CA GLY A 36 0.79 -3.54 7.25
C GLY A 36 1.34 -2.71 8.43
N PRO A 37 1.45 -1.37 8.30
CA PRO A 37 1.86 -0.52 9.42
C PRO A 37 0.83 -0.60 10.55
N LEU A 38 1.32 -0.92 11.75
CA LEU A 38 0.50 -1.04 12.95
C LEU A 38 0.37 0.32 13.64
N GLY A 39 -0.77 0.55 14.28
CA GLY A 39 -1.10 1.78 15.00
C GLY A 39 -1.81 1.56 16.33
N LEU A 40 -1.80 0.33 16.85
CA LEU A 40 -2.45 -0.06 18.11
C LEU A 40 -1.43 -0.64 19.10
N GLY A 41 -1.81 -0.66 20.38
CA GLY A 41 -1.02 -1.28 21.46
C GLY A 41 0.36 -0.62 21.60
N GLU A 42 1.42 -1.43 21.61
CA GLU A 42 2.80 -0.93 21.67
C GLU A 42 3.18 -0.07 20.45
N TYR A 43 2.47 -0.23 19.32
CA TYR A 43 2.66 0.54 18.09
C TYR A 43 1.73 1.74 17.97
N ALA A 44 1.09 2.17 19.06
CA ALA A 44 0.20 3.32 19.03
C ALA A 44 0.92 4.58 18.48
N ARG A 45 0.20 5.36 17.66
CA ARG A 45 0.77 6.53 16.95
C ARG A 45 1.33 7.59 17.89
N ALA A 46 0.81 7.70 19.11
CA ALA A 46 1.25 8.66 20.11
C ALA A 46 2.57 8.27 20.80
N SER A 47 2.98 7.00 20.71
CA SER A 47 4.07 6.44 21.52
C SER A 47 5.25 5.91 20.69
N THR A 48 5.19 5.94 19.37
CA THR A 48 6.17 5.24 18.52
C THR A 48 6.60 5.99 17.28
N ASN A 49 7.81 5.67 16.81
CA ASN A 49 8.32 6.08 15.50
C ASN A 49 8.09 5.00 14.43
N VAL A 50 6.90 4.38 14.42
CA VAL A 50 6.52 3.32 13.46
C VAL A 50 6.78 3.76 12.02
N PHE A 51 6.48 5.01 11.69
CA PHE A 51 6.68 5.50 10.33
C PHE A 51 8.16 5.44 9.91
N ALA A 52 9.11 5.82 10.78
CA ALA A 52 10.52 5.79 10.41
C ALA A 52 11.07 4.36 10.30
N SER A 53 10.70 3.45 11.20
CA SER A 53 11.13 2.05 11.10
C SER A 53 10.55 1.38 9.86
N TRP A 54 9.24 1.55 9.63
CA TRP A 54 8.55 1.10 8.43
C TRP A 54 9.20 1.64 7.16
N ARG A 55 9.45 2.96 7.09
CA ARG A 55 10.08 3.61 5.93
C ARG A 55 11.43 2.98 5.59
N LYS A 56 12.28 2.75 6.60
CA LYS A 56 13.60 2.14 6.41
C LYS A 56 13.47 0.73 5.80
N SER A 57 12.54 -0.08 6.31
CA SER A 57 12.30 -1.43 5.78
C SER A 57 11.72 -1.41 4.37
N ILE A 58 10.83 -0.44 4.06
CA ILE A 58 10.29 -0.22 2.72
C ILE A 58 11.38 0.16 1.72
N GLU A 59 12.26 1.09 2.06
CA GLU A 59 13.38 1.51 1.20
C GLU A 59 14.34 0.33 0.93
N LYS A 60 14.58 -0.53 1.94
CA LYS A 60 15.38 -1.76 1.78
C LYS A 60 14.68 -2.78 0.85
N LEU A 61 13.39 -3.05 1.06
CA LEU A 61 12.61 -3.98 0.26
C LEU A 61 12.51 -3.52 -1.20
N ALA A 62 12.38 -2.21 -1.44
CA ALA A 62 12.25 -1.64 -2.78
C ALA A 62 13.46 -1.89 -3.70
N ALA A 63 14.63 -2.17 -3.13
CA ALA A 63 15.82 -2.60 -3.86
C ALA A 63 15.62 -3.98 -4.53
N CYS A 64 14.69 -4.81 -4.04
CA CYS A 64 14.33 -6.08 -4.65
C CYS A 64 13.41 -5.82 -5.87
N ARG A 65 13.95 -5.98 -7.08
CA ARG A 65 13.25 -5.67 -8.34
C ARG A 65 12.04 -6.56 -8.61
N ASN A 66 11.98 -7.74 -8.00
CA ASN A 66 10.88 -8.68 -8.09
C ASN A 66 9.70 -8.36 -7.15
N VAL A 67 9.80 -7.29 -6.35
CA VAL A 67 8.76 -6.86 -5.41
C VAL A 67 7.98 -5.67 -5.94
N ARG A 68 6.66 -5.74 -5.83
CA ARG A 68 5.68 -4.67 -6.05
C ARG A 68 4.90 -4.42 -4.77
N VAL A 69 4.19 -3.30 -4.67
CA VAL A 69 3.43 -2.92 -3.48
C VAL A 69 2.01 -2.47 -3.81
N LYS A 70 1.07 -2.90 -2.98
CA LYS A 70 -0.31 -2.42 -2.96
C LYS A 70 -0.45 -1.20 -2.05
N LEU A 71 -1.06 -0.13 -2.56
CA LEU A 71 -1.30 1.17 -1.93
C LEU A 71 -2.73 1.32 -1.42
N GLY A 72 -3.00 0.80 -0.21
CA GLY A 72 -4.34 0.74 0.36
C GLY A 72 -4.35 -0.12 1.63
N GLY A 73 -5.53 -0.55 2.06
CA GLY A 73 -5.67 -1.35 3.29
C GLY A 73 -5.27 -0.62 4.58
N LEU A 74 -5.14 0.71 4.55
CA LEU A 74 -4.80 1.52 5.71
C LEU A 74 -6.04 1.97 6.51
N GLY A 75 -7.22 1.45 6.14
CA GLY A 75 -8.48 1.68 6.84
C GLY A 75 -8.79 0.67 7.94
N MET A 76 -7.97 -0.36 8.16
CA MET A 76 -8.22 -1.36 9.18
C MET A 76 -8.01 -0.80 10.59
N ARG A 77 -8.68 -1.38 11.59
CA ARG A 77 -8.51 -0.98 13.00
C ARG A 77 -7.04 -1.06 13.44
N ILE A 78 -6.31 -2.07 12.95
CA ILE A 78 -4.90 -2.29 13.26
C ILE A 78 -4.00 -1.10 12.87
N ASN A 79 -4.41 -0.24 11.94
CA ASN A 79 -3.63 0.93 11.51
C ASN A 79 -3.77 2.14 12.45
N GLY A 80 -4.70 2.10 13.44
CA GLY A 80 -4.82 3.09 14.51
C GLY A 80 -5.16 4.50 14.04
N TYR A 81 -6.06 4.64 13.07
CA TYR A 81 -6.60 5.94 12.64
C TYR A 81 -7.95 6.28 13.28
N ASP A 82 -8.56 5.32 13.99
CA ASP A 82 -9.82 5.45 14.71
C ASP A 82 -11.00 5.99 13.87
N PHE A 83 -10.91 5.86 12.54
CA PHE A 83 -11.98 6.29 11.62
C PHE A 83 -13.32 5.63 11.94
N HIS A 84 -13.29 4.37 12.35
CA HIS A 84 -14.46 3.60 12.76
C HIS A 84 -15.11 4.07 14.06
N GLU A 85 -14.44 4.90 14.86
CA GLU A 85 -14.97 5.49 16.09
C GLU A 85 -15.58 6.88 15.87
N LYS A 86 -15.32 7.50 14.71
CA LYS A 86 -15.87 8.81 14.37
C LYS A 86 -17.39 8.71 14.13
N HIS A 87 -18.11 9.78 14.50
CA HIS A 87 -19.53 9.91 14.19
C HIS A 87 -19.81 9.87 12.68
N LEU A 88 -18.92 10.46 11.87
CA LEU A 88 -19.01 10.44 10.41
C LEU A 88 -17.75 9.79 9.83
N PRO A 89 -17.89 9.03 8.72
CA PRO A 89 -16.73 8.48 8.03
C PRO A 89 -15.83 9.62 7.50
N PRO A 90 -14.52 9.38 7.38
CA PRO A 90 -13.60 10.37 6.86
C PRO A 90 -13.93 10.69 5.40
N THR A 91 -13.67 11.94 5.02
CA THR A 91 -13.69 12.39 3.64
C THR A 91 -12.46 11.89 2.88
N SER A 92 -12.51 11.95 1.54
CA SER A 92 -11.33 11.63 0.72
C SER A 92 -10.14 12.55 0.99
N ASP A 93 -10.35 13.82 1.40
CA ASP A 93 -9.26 14.73 1.77
C ASP A 93 -8.59 14.34 3.10
N GLU A 94 -9.39 13.87 4.06
CA GLU A 94 -8.85 13.33 5.32
C GLU A 94 -8.05 12.05 5.09
N LEU A 95 -8.50 11.16 4.20
CA LEU A 95 -7.73 9.98 3.79
C LEU A 95 -6.43 10.39 3.10
N VAL A 96 -6.47 11.38 2.20
CA VAL A 96 -5.27 11.91 1.55
C VAL A 96 -4.27 12.39 2.59
N LYS A 97 -4.69 13.24 3.53
CA LYS A 97 -3.84 13.76 4.60
C LYS A 97 -3.26 12.64 5.47
N ALA A 98 -4.06 11.62 5.81
CA ALA A 98 -3.65 10.54 6.67
C ALA A 98 -2.61 9.60 6.02
N TRP A 99 -2.79 9.29 4.74
CA TRP A 99 -2.00 8.24 4.09
C TRP A 99 -0.94 8.75 3.12
N PHE A 100 -0.92 10.05 2.81
CA PHE A 100 0.11 10.66 1.95
C PHE A 100 1.53 10.22 2.30
N PRO A 101 1.96 10.22 3.57
CA PRO A 101 3.34 9.83 3.90
C PRO A 101 3.67 8.38 3.50
N TYR A 102 2.70 7.47 3.59
CA TYR A 102 2.90 6.06 3.25
C TYR A 102 2.88 5.84 1.74
N PHE A 103 1.90 6.42 1.04
CA PHE A 103 1.77 6.26 -0.42
C PHE A 103 2.94 6.93 -1.13
N ASP A 104 3.30 8.15 -0.75
CA ASP A 104 4.44 8.87 -1.32
C ASP A 104 5.74 8.10 -1.09
N THR A 105 6.01 7.61 0.13
CA THR A 105 7.22 6.81 0.41
C THR A 105 7.29 5.56 -0.46
N CYS A 106 6.19 4.82 -0.62
CA CYS A 106 6.15 3.65 -1.50
C CYS A 106 6.40 4.03 -2.96
N ILE A 107 5.74 5.08 -3.47
CA ILE A 107 5.89 5.53 -4.86
C ILE A 107 7.31 6.01 -5.14
N GLN A 108 7.91 6.78 -4.24
CA GLN A 108 9.30 7.25 -4.37
C GLN A 108 10.31 6.10 -4.33
N ALA A 109 10.07 5.06 -3.51
CA ALA A 109 10.99 3.94 -3.36
C ALA A 109 10.86 2.91 -4.49
N PHE A 110 9.63 2.54 -4.86
CA PHE A 110 9.36 1.47 -5.82
C PHE A 110 9.28 1.96 -7.27
N GLY A 111 8.80 3.19 -7.48
CA GLY A 111 8.36 3.69 -8.78
C GLY A 111 6.86 3.39 -9.02
N PRO A 112 6.15 4.21 -9.82
CA PRO A 112 4.74 3.98 -10.18
C PRO A 112 4.51 2.60 -10.81
N ASP A 113 5.45 2.12 -11.62
CA ASP A 113 5.46 0.82 -12.32
C ASP A 113 5.55 -0.40 -11.39
N ARG A 114 5.81 -0.18 -10.10
CA ARG A 114 5.81 -1.22 -9.06
C ARG A 114 4.85 -0.93 -7.91
N CYS A 115 3.99 0.07 -8.05
CA CYS A 115 2.91 0.40 -7.13
C CYS A 115 1.55 0.20 -7.80
N MET A 116 0.56 -0.28 -7.05
CA MET A 116 -0.83 -0.39 -7.53
C MET A 116 -1.83 -0.02 -6.44
N PHE A 117 -2.91 0.68 -6.78
CA PHE A 117 -4.00 0.95 -5.84
C PHE A 117 -4.89 -0.29 -5.62
N GLU A 118 -5.28 -0.53 -4.38
CA GLU A 118 -6.21 -1.57 -3.96
C GLU A 118 -7.14 -1.09 -2.85
N SER A 119 -8.42 -1.43 -2.95
CA SER A 119 -9.42 -0.93 -1.99
C SER A 119 -9.43 -1.63 -0.64
N ASN A 120 -8.93 -2.87 -0.56
CA ASN A 120 -9.10 -3.79 0.58
C ASN A 120 -10.57 -4.01 1.02
N PHE A 121 -11.54 -3.77 0.12
CA PHE A 121 -12.95 -4.02 0.44
C PHE A 121 -13.26 -5.53 0.47
N PRO A 122 -14.10 -5.99 1.41
CA PRO A 122 -14.93 -5.19 2.32
C PRO A 122 -14.30 -4.88 3.69
N VAL A 123 -13.05 -5.27 3.97
CA VAL A 123 -12.44 -5.11 5.30
C VAL A 123 -12.40 -3.64 5.73
N ASP A 124 -12.03 -2.74 4.82
CA ASP A 124 -11.95 -1.30 5.07
C ASP A 124 -13.32 -0.59 5.16
N LYS A 125 -14.43 -1.30 4.84
CA LYS A 125 -15.79 -0.74 4.91
C LYS A 125 -16.17 -0.24 6.30
N GLY A 126 -15.53 -0.77 7.36
CA GLY A 126 -15.72 -0.30 8.73
C GLY A 126 -15.22 1.12 8.98
N SER A 127 -14.40 1.69 8.09
CA SER A 127 -13.82 3.02 8.23
C SER A 127 -14.37 4.02 7.22
N TYR A 128 -14.58 3.63 5.96
CA TYR A 128 -15.09 4.51 4.90
C TYR A 128 -15.84 3.72 3.81
N SER A 129 -16.48 4.43 2.88
CA SER A 129 -17.15 3.81 1.74
C SER A 129 -16.21 3.63 0.53
N TYR A 130 -16.54 2.70 -0.35
CA TYR A 130 -15.72 2.36 -1.53
C TYR A 130 -15.41 3.59 -2.42
N PRO A 131 -16.38 4.48 -2.73
CA PRO A 131 -16.08 5.66 -3.54
C PRO A 131 -15.13 6.65 -2.87
N ILE A 132 -15.12 6.71 -1.53
CA ILE A 132 -14.25 7.63 -0.78
C ILE A 132 -12.78 7.25 -0.97
N TYR A 133 -12.45 5.96 -0.94
CA TYR A 133 -11.10 5.47 -1.25
C TYR A 133 -10.66 5.86 -2.67
N TRP A 134 -11.47 5.54 -3.69
CA TRP A 134 -11.09 5.86 -5.07
C TRP A 134 -11.03 7.36 -5.37
N ASN A 135 -11.85 8.16 -4.69
CA ASN A 135 -11.73 9.62 -4.73
C ASN A 135 -10.41 10.10 -4.10
N ALA A 136 -9.95 9.47 -3.02
CA ALA A 136 -8.63 9.75 -2.45
C ALA A 136 -7.51 9.40 -3.43
N CYS A 137 -7.54 8.22 -4.07
CA CYS A 137 -6.53 7.83 -5.07
C CYS A 137 -6.45 8.80 -6.26
N LYS A 138 -7.59 9.28 -6.76
CA LYS A 138 -7.63 10.33 -7.81
C LYS A 138 -7.01 11.65 -7.36
N LYS A 139 -7.24 12.03 -6.09
CA LYS A 139 -6.68 13.26 -5.49
C LYS A 139 -5.18 13.14 -5.23
N PHE A 140 -4.70 11.99 -4.75
CA PHE A 140 -3.28 11.71 -4.55
C PHE A 140 -2.46 11.93 -5.81
N THR A 141 -3.02 11.51 -6.95
CA THR A 141 -2.33 11.47 -8.23
C THR A 141 -2.67 12.67 -9.12
N LYS A 142 -3.32 13.71 -8.60
CA LYS A 142 -3.85 14.81 -9.41
C LYS A 142 -2.79 15.54 -10.25
N ASP A 143 -1.56 15.59 -9.76
CA ASP A 143 -0.42 16.28 -10.39
C ASP A 143 0.53 15.31 -11.11
N PHE A 144 0.20 14.01 -11.15
CA PHE A 144 1.01 12.99 -11.82
C PHE A 144 0.72 13.02 -13.32
N ASN A 145 1.71 12.63 -14.13
CA ASN A 145 1.48 12.46 -15.57
C ASN A 145 0.53 11.27 -15.83
N ILE A 146 0.04 11.16 -17.07
CA ILE A 146 -0.94 10.14 -17.45
C ILE A 146 -0.36 8.73 -17.31
N GLU A 147 0.91 8.52 -17.69
CA GLU A 147 1.56 7.21 -17.67
C GLU A 147 1.70 6.67 -16.24
N ASP A 148 2.18 7.48 -15.30
CA ASP A 148 2.29 7.10 -13.89
C ASP A 148 0.93 6.74 -13.30
N ARG A 149 -0.12 7.49 -13.69
CA ARG A 149 -1.49 7.19 -13.28
C ARG A 149 -1.96 5.85 -13.85
N GLU A 150 -1.70 5.57 -15.12
CA GLU A 150 -2.05 4.27 -15.71
C GLU A 150 -1.37 3.10 -14.99
N TYR A 151 -0.10 3.23 -14.61
CA TYR A 151 0.57 2.23 -13.78
C TYR A 151 -0.11 2.02 -12.43
N LEU A 152 -0.33 3.10 -11.68
CA LEU A 152 -0.92 3.03 -10.35
C LEU A 152 -2.36 2.49 -10.36
N PHE A 153 -3.15 2.81 -11.39
CA PHE A 153 -4.56 2.42 -11.47
C PHE A 153 -4.81 1.07 -12.16
N SER A 154 -3.92 0.60 -13.04
CA SER A 154 -4.17 -0.66 -13.77
C SER A 154 -2.93 -1.40 -14.25
N LYS A 155 -1.95 -0.75 -14.92
CA LYS A 155 -0.89 -1.47 -15.64
C LYS A 155 -0.01 -2.31 -14.71
N THR A 156 0.38 -1.79 -13.55
CA THR A 156 1.20 -2.55 -12.59
C THR A 156 0.51 -3.85 -12.15
N ALA A 157 -0.80 -3.79 -11.88
CA ALA A 157 -1.60 -4.97 -11.53
C ALA A 157 -1.75 -5.91 -12.74
N ALA A 158 -2.06 -5.38 -13.91
CA ALA A 158 -2.22 -6.14 -15.14
C ALA A 158 -0.95 -6.96 -15.47
N GLU A 159 0.22 -6.34 -15.39
CA GLU A 159 1.50 -6.99 -15.66
C GLU A 159 1.82 -8.10 -14.66
N VAL A 160 1.73 -7.82 -13.35
CA VAL A 160 2.15 -8.79 -12.34
C VAL A 160 1.19 -9.97 -12.21
N TYR A 161 -0.11 -9.74 -12.45
CA TYR A 161 -1.13 -10.79 -12.40
C TYR A 161 -1.45 -11.40 -13.76
N ARG A 162 -0.87 -10.86 -14.85
CA ARG A 162 -1.09 -11.29 -16.24
C ARG A 162 -2.56 -11.18 -16.65
N VAL A 163 -3.17 -10.05 -16.33
CA VAL A 163 -4.53 -9.69 -16.75
C VAL A 163 -4.44 -8.91 -18.04
N ASP A 164 -5.11 -9.40 -19.08
CA ASP A 164 -5.27 -8.67 -20.34
C ASP A 164 -6.23 -7.50 -20.12
N LEU A 165 -5.79 -6.28 -20.43
CA LEU A 165 -6.61 -5.07 -20.31
C LEU A 165 -7.50 -4.85 -21.54
N GLY A 166 -7.27 -5.60 -22.63
CA GLY A 166 -7.94 -5.41 -23.91
C GLY A 166 -7.49 -4.14 -24.62
N GLU A 167 -7.01 -4.28 -25.84
CA GLU A 167 -6.93 -3.18 -26.82
C GLU A 167 -8.19 -3.14 -27.69
#